data_AF-A0A1L8DVC1-F1
#
_entry.id   AF-A0A1L8DVC1-F1
#
_cell.length_a   1.000
_cell.length_b   1.000
_cell.length_c   1.000
_cell.angle_alpha   90.00
_cell.angle_beta   90.00
_cell.angle_gamma   90.00
#
_symmetry.space_group_name_H-M   'P 1'
#
loop_
_entity.id
_entity.type
_entity.pdbx_description
1 polymer ?
#
loop_
_entity_poly.entity_id
_entity_poly.type
_entity_poly.pdbx_seq_one_letter_code
_entity_poly.pdbx_strand_id
1 'polypeptide(L)'
;MKENICEKIENDEFFQTFLREGVSSHQPEPSKVFSYTAQINKLTEGLDALATELQSQVREQHGALLQQASHAGKLDGTLMIVHGHMSSLVAAANRLKNHINAPYEVLESKTKVLGRLHETTHILRQAGIFLQLHKKLLATKEFEKQAIIFHEIDSLIEDDVLNSVKFLREEITHVQSNRRKLITLADKELNTALKNLNVDTVQRSLQIFSNLQILRKYIDDLLETFIGDIRQSIKECFTAPETKIPGAREAELRTTAKSTMKGPGKAPALTISLHFRAKLWNALEWLFSEEIFNYSAQIRFLQKCVRNSGLMDADMEIESQWWQGLQELLKVSFSKCSPHIGQCLQQGLPKLVAETKSLFQKLQIDSPFAEDIYQSLEAGFLEKCGSNLKATISAVDLPTEDTIDALIRAVSTELGTAIVDQRLCDMVTNVTISCNRDVWNKLESSIKLGTDSKQIVDIPNTAQIQNTTIANLISYHAEAVGRLVENLGPTYASSGSSKRLLENLQVGQNLVLAVLQQIFDSIASAVHDIMISMHREPALNVSTSSSVSLYMKELQEFLTRVWGAHIVPFADKETIMKCGRELASRCIELFIRNVAILRPLSQIGRNKIRIDCQYLETILVGI
;
A
#
# COMPACT_ATOMS: atom_id res chain seq x y z
N MET A 1 81.05 -57.22 90.51
CA MET A 1 82.25 -56.88 89.71
C MET A 1 83.13 -58.12 89.70
N LYS A 2 83.33 -58.73 88.52
CA LYS A 2 84.27 -59.83 88.22
C LYS A 2 84.04 -61.16 88.98
N GLU A 3 84.16 -62.31 88.33
CA GLU A 3 84.61 -62.59 86.96
C GLU A 3 83.43 -63.06 86.09
N ASN A 4 83.12 -62.30 85.03
CA ASN A 4 82.12 -62.64 84.04
C ASN A 4 82.55 -63.93 83.35
N ILE A 5 81.79 -65.00 83.57
CA ILE A 5 82.07 -66.30 82.96
C ILE A 5 82.01 -66.18 81.43
N CYS A 6 81.20 -65.28 80.88
CA CYS A 6 81.22 -64.98 79.43
C CYS A 6 82.60 -64.53 78.94
N GLU A 7 83.34 -63.70 79.69
CA GLU A 7 84.72 -63.32 79.33
C GLU A 7 85.69 -64.51 79.49
N LYS A 8 85.48 -65.41 80.46
CA LYS A 8 86.26 -66.65 80.60
C LYS A 8 86.01 -67.63 79.46
N ILE A 9 84.77 -67.74 78.99
CA ILE A 9 84.38 -68.62 77.88
C ILE A 9 84.82 -68.00 76.54
N GLU A 10 84.72 -66.67 76.36
CA GLU A 10 85.20 -65.99 75.14
C GLU A 10 86.73 -66.03 74.98
N ASN A 11 87.50 -66.09 76.08
CA ASN A 11 88.97 -66.09 76.03
C ASN A 11 89.62 -67.49 76.06
N ASP A 12 88.87 -68.58 76.24
CA ASP A 12 89.40 -69.95 76.22
C ASP A 12 89.57 -70.45 74.77
N GLU A 13 90.79 -70.86 74.41
CA GLU A 13 91.13 -71.35 73.05
C GLU A 13 90.20 -72.48 72.58
N PHE A 14 89.65 -73.29 73.50
CA PHE A 14 88.70 -74.34 73.15
C PHE A 14 87.31 -73.81 72.77
N PHE A 15 86.79 -72.82 73.50
CA PHE A 15 85.44 -72.29 73.28
C PHE A 15 85.37 -71.26 72.14
N GLN A 16 86.47 -70.57 71.82
CA GLN A 16 86.54 -69.72 70.61
C GLN A 16 86.27 -70.48 69.32
N THR A 17 86.64 -71.76 69.24
CA THR A 17 86.32 -72.62 68.08
C THR A 17 84.81 -72.81 67.88
N PHE A 18 84.01 -72.68 68.94
CA PHE A 18 82.55 -72.85 68.90
C PHE A 18 81.78 -71.52 68.90
N LEU A 19 82.39 -70.42 69.36
CA LEU A 19 81.76 -69.09 69.46
C LEU A 19 81.88 -68.23 68.19
N ARG A 20 82.63 -68.66 67.16
CA ARG A 20 82.60 -67.99 65.86
C ARG A 20 81.29 -68.28 65.14
N GLU A 21 80.30 -67.41 65.35
CA GLU A 21 79.04 -67.37 64.61
C GLU A 21 79.31 -67.21 63.10
N GLY A 22 79.11 -68.29 62.33
CA GLY A 22 79.21 -68.24 60.86
C GLY A 22 79.69 -69.49 60.10
N VAL A 23 79.80 -70.68 60.70
CA VAL A 23 80.18 -71.91 59.96
C VAL A 23 79.22 -73.07 60.24
N SER A 24 77.95 -72.89 59.88
CA SER A 24 77.02 -74.02 59.73
C SER A 24 77.19 -74.63 58.32
N SER A 25 78.20 -75.48 58.12
CA SER A 25 78.20 -76.56 57.09
C SER A 25 79.54 -77.27 56.81
N HIS A 26 80.47 -77.45 57.76
CA HIS A 26 81.45 -78.55 57.65
C HIS A 26 81.94 -79.03 59.02
N GLN A 27 82.26 -80.33 59.07
CA GLN A 27 82.63 -81.13 60.25
C GLN A 27 83.67 -80.44 61.14
N PRO A 28 83.57 -80.56 62.47
CA PRO A 28 84.68 -80.24 63.35
C PRO A 28 85.79 -81.26 63.09
N GLU A 29 86.90 -80.83 62.47
CA GLU A 29 88.12 -81.64 62.54
C GLU A 29 88.61 -81.64 63.99
N PRO A 30 88.82 -82.81 64.62
CA PRO A 30 89.32 -82.89 65.97
C PRO A 30 90.75 -82.36 66.01
N SER A 31 90.95 -81.21 66.67
CA SER A 31 92.28 -80.77 67.04
C SER A 31 92.90 -81.82 67.98
N LYS A 32 93.96 -82.45 67.47
CA LYS A 32 94.59 -83.74 67.84
C LYS A 32 95.17 -83.86 69.27
N VAL A 33 94.72 -83.06 70.23
CA VAL A 33 95.36 -82.97 71.57
C VAL A 33 94.51 -83.58 72.69
N PHE A 34 93.18 -83.72 72.53
CA PHE A 34 92.31 -84.29 73.57
C PHE A 34 91.31 -85.33 73.03
N SER A 35 91.01 -86.35 73.83
CA SER A 35 90.03 -87.39 73.50
C SER A 35 88.60 -86.82 73.56
N TYR A 36 87.69 -87.36 72.72
CA TYR A 36 86.30 -86.89 72.55
C TYR A 36 85.52 -86.72 73.86
N THR A 37 85.76 -87.55 74.88
CA THR A 37 85.07 -87.46 76.17
C THR A 37 85.46 -86.23 76.99
N ALA A 38 86.71 -85.76 76.88
CA ALA A 38 87.17 -84.57 77.60
C ALA A 38 86.59 -83.27 77.01
N GLN A 39 86.40 -83.23 75.69
CA GLN A 39 85.82 -82.08 74.98
C GLN A 39 84.35 -81.86 75.34
N ILE A 40 83.57 -82.93 75.44
CA ILE A 40 82.15 -82.85 75.82
C ILE A 40 82.01 -82.33 77.25
N ASN A 41 82.78 -82.85 78.21
CA ASN A 41 82.68 -82.43 79.61
C ASN A 41 82.97 -80.93 79.79
N LYS A 42 83.99 -80.40 79.10
CA LYS A 42 84.30 -78.97 79.18
C LYS A 42 83.15 -78.12 78.62
N LEU A 43 82.51 -78.56 77.52
CA LEU A 43 81.37 -77.89 76.91
C LEU A 43 80.10 -77.93 77.76
N THR A 44 79.88 -79.03 78.48
CA THR A 44 78.79 -79.14 79.46
C THR A 44 78.99 -78.19 80.63
N GLU A 45 80.21 -78.06 81.16
CA GLU A 45 80.51 -77.16 82.28
C GLU A 45 80.32 -75.68 81.92
N GLY A 46 80.70 -75.27 80.71
CA GLY A 46 80.42 -73.93 80.20
C GLY A 46 78.93 -73.64 80.02
N LEU A 47 78.16 -74.63 79.55
CA LEU A 47 76.70 -74.54 79.40
C LEU A 47 75.99 -74.36 80.75
N ASP A 48 76.38 -75.13 81.76
CA ASP A 48 75.78 -75.05 83.09
C ASP A 48 76.04 -73.70 83.76
N ALA A 49 77.25 -73.16 83.60
CA ALA A 49 77.60 -71.85 84.12
C ALA A 49 76.82 -70.70 83.44
N LEU A 50 76.61 -70.79 82.12
CA LEU A 50 75.79 -69.80 81.39
C LEU A 50 74.31 -69.88 81.80
N ALA A 51 73.80 -71.10 82.00
CA ALA A 51 72.42 -71.33 82.39
C ALA A 51 72.09 -70.74 83.77
N THR A 52 73.03 -70.79 84.71
CA THR A 52 72.83 -70.25 86.07
C THR A 52 72.74 -68.72 86.08
N GLU A 53 73.58 -68.04 85.29
CA GLU A 53 73.56 -66.57 85.23
C GLU A 53 72.32 -66.03 84.52
N LEU A 54 71.88 -66.68 83.43
CA LEU A 54 70.65 -66.34 82.72
C LEU A 54 69.43 -66.46 83.65
N GLN A 55 69.43 -67.46 84.53
CA GLN A 55 68.41 -67.60 85.57
C GLN A 55 68.40 -66.45 86.58
N SER A 56 69.58 -65.93 86.96
CA SER A 56 69.71 -64.80 87.89
C SER A 56 69.11 -63.52 87.31
N GLN A 57 69.50 -63.16 86.07
CA GLN A 57 68.99 -61.96 85.41
C GLN A 57 67.47 -62.02 85.15
N VAL A 58 66.95 -63.18 84.73
CA VAL A 58 65.50 -63.36 84.51
C VAL A 58 64.71 -63.16 85.80
N ARG A 59 65.28 -63.52 86.95
CA ARG A 59 64.63 -63.41 88.26
C ARG A 59 64.51 -61.97 88.75
N GLU A 60 65.52 -61.12 88.51
CA GLU A 60 65.49 -59.72 88.97
C GLU A 60 64.51 -58.84 88.16
N GLN A 61 64.34 -59.08 86.85
CA GLN A 61 63.49 -58.21 85.99
C GLN A 61 62.09 -58.76 85.67
N HIS A 62 61.69 -59.90 86.23
CA HIS A 62 60.43 -60.57 85.88
C HIS A 62 59.16 -59.72 86.12
N GLY A 63 59.14 -58.91 87.19
CA GLY A 63 57.96 -58.14 87.58
C GLY A 63 57.61 -56.97 86.65
N ALA A 64 58.62 -56.26 86.14
CA ALA A 64 58.41 -55.13 85.23
C ALA A 64 57.95 -55.61 83.84
N LEU A 65 58.53 -56.71 83.34
CA LEU A 65 58.15 -57.37 82.09
C LEU A 65 56.69 -57.84 82.11
N LEU A 66 56.22 -58.41 83.22
CA LEU A 66 54.83 -58.86 83.37
C LEU A 66 53.82 -57.71 83.37
N GLN A 67 54.12 -56.57 84.01
CA GLN A 67 53.23 -55.41 83.99
C GLN A 67 53.12 -54.78 82.60
N GLN A 68 54.24 -54.64 81.89
CA GLN A 68 54.26 -54.06 80.55
C GLN A 68 53.55 -54.99 79.55
N ALA A 69 53.73 -56.31 79.66
CA ALA A 69 52.96 -57.29 78.90
C ALA A 69 51.46 -57.26 79.24
N SER A 70 51.10 -57.06 80.52
CA SER A 70 49.69 -56.92 80.93
C SER A 70 49.02 -55.66 80.36
N HIS A 71 49.70 -54.52 80.37
CA HIS A 71 49.18 -53.28 79.80
C HIS A 71 49.07 -53.35 78.27
N ALA A 72 50.07 -53.93 77.60
CA ALA A 72 49.99 -54.21 76.17
C ALA A 72 48.81 -55.14 75.83
N GLY A 73 48.59 -56.19 76.62
CA GLY A 73 47.45 -57.09 76.45
C GLY A 73 46.09 -56.44 76.71
N LYS A 74 45.98 -55.53 77.69
CA LYS A 74 44.74 -54.76 77.94
C LYS A 74 44.45 -53.76 76.82
N LEU A 75 45.47 -53.07 76.33
CA LEU A 75 45.33 -52.15 75.19
C LEU A 75 44.89 -52.92 73.94
N ASP A 76 45.56 -54.05 73.65
CA ASP A 76 45.20 -54.94 72.55
C ASP A 76 43.75 -55.44 72.68
N GLY A 77 43.31 -55.79 73.90
CA GLY A 77 41.93 -56.13 74.19
C GLY A 77 40.94 -54.99 73.90
N THR A 78 41.24 -53.75 74.32
CA THR A 78 40.37 -52.58 74.00
C THR A 78 40.37 -52.25 72.52
N LEU A 79 41.50 -52.41 71.84
CA LEU A 79 41.66 -52.16 70.41
C LEU A 79 40.92 -53.22 69.59
N MET A 80 40.93 -54.48 70.04
CA MET A 80 40.09 -55.56 69.54
C MET A 80 38.59 -55.25 69.68
N ILE A 81 38.14 -54.74 70.83
CA ILE A 81 36.74 -54.37 71.04
C ILE A 81 36.32 -53.20 70.14
N VAL A 82 37.14 -52.15 70.07
CA VAL A 82 36.88 -50.97 69.20
C VAL A 82 36.90 -51.38 67.73
N HIS A 83 37.85 -52.23 67.32
CA HIS A 83 37.89 -52.79 65.97
C HIS A 83 36.65 -53.63 65.67
N GLY A 84 36.20 -54.44 66.62
CA GLY A 84 34.95 -55.21 66.53
C GLY A 84 33.71 -54.32 66.38
N HIS A 85 33.61 -53.25 67.18
CA HIS A 85 32.52 -52.27 67.08
C HIS A 85 32.57 -51.48 65.77
N MET A 86 33.76 -51.04 65.32
CA MET A 86 33.93 -50.33 64.06
C MET A 86 33.59 -51.21 62.86
N SER A 87 34.04 -52.47 62.87
CA SER A 87 33.68 -53.47 61.87
C SER A 87 32.17 -53.72 61.85
N SER A 88 31.55 -53.84 63.03
CA SER A 88 30.09 -54.00 63.15
C SER A 88 29.31 -52.78 62.67
N LEU A 89 29.80 -51.57 62.96
CA LEU A 89 29.19 -50.31 62.51
C LEU A 89 29.31 -50.15 61.00
N VAL A 90 30.46 -50.47 60.42
CA VAL A 90 30.66 -50.48 58.96
C VAL A 90 29.74 -51.52 58.32
N ALA A 91 29.60 -52.71 58.92
CA ALA A 91 28.66 -53.71 58.46
C ALA A 91 27.20 -53.22 58.55
N ALA A 92 26.80 -52.57 59.64
CA ALA A 92 25.46 -52.00 59.80
C ALA A 92 25.18 -50.85 58.83
N ALA A 93 26.14 -49.95 58.60
CA ALA A 93 26.04 -48.87 57.63
C ALA A 93 25.95 -49.39 56.19
N ASN A 94 26.74 -50.41 55.84
CA ASN A 94 26.65 -51.07 54.54
C ASN A 94 25.31 -51.80 54.37
N ARG A 95 24.79 -52.45 55.43
CA ARG A 95 23.46 -53.05 55.42
C ARG A 95 22.36 -52.01 55.22
N LEU A 96 22.43 -50.87 55.91
CA LEU A 96 21.46 -49.77 55.76
C LEU A 96 21.53 -49.16 54.35
N LYS A 97 22.75 -48.91 53.84
CA LYS A 97 22.97 -48.44 52.47
C LYS A 97 22.36 -49.41 51.46
N ASN A 98 22.57 -50.71 51.61
CA ASN A 98 21.97 -51.72 50.75
C ASN A 98 20.45 -51.78 50.91
N HIS A 99 19.93 -51.62 52.13
CA HIS A 99 18.50 -51.56 52.42
C HIS A 99 17.79 -50.34 51.81
N ILE A 100 18.53 -49.28 51.46
CA ILE A 100 17.97 -48.08 50.82
C ILE A 100 18.25 -48.07 49.31
N ASN A 101 19.47 -48.39 48.88
CA ASN A 101 19.83 -48.40 47.47
C ASN A 101 19.11 -49.48 46.68
N ALA A 102 19.00 -50.71 47.21
CA ALA A 102 18.32 -51.79 46.51
C ALA A 102 16.84 -51.45 46.20
N PRO A 103 16.01 -50.98 47.15
CA PRO A 103 14.65 -50.57 46.82
C PRO A 103 14.59 -49.30 45.97
N TYR A 104 15.56 -48.38 46.07
CA TYR A 104 15.62 -47.21 45.18
C TYR A 104 15.86 -47.62 43.71
N GLU A 105 16.84 -48.49 43.45
CA GLU A 105 17.14 -49.00 42.11
C GLU A 105 15.94 -49.78 41.54
N VAL A 106 15.29 -50.59 42.38
CA VAL A 106 14.06 -51.29 42.00
C VAL A 106 12.94 -50.29 41.70
N LEU A 107 12.70 -49.28 42.54
CA LEU A 107 11.67 -48.28 42.32
C LEU A 107 11.94 -47.47 41.04
N GLU A 108 13.18 -47.01 40.83
CA GLU A 108 13.59 -46.30 39.62
C GLU A 108 13.34 -47.16 38.37
N SER A 109 13.71 -48.44 38.41
CA SER A 109 13.46 -49.37 37.31
C SER A 109 11.96 -49.54 37.04
N LYS A 110 11.13 -49.67 38.10
CA LYS A 110 9.68 -49.83 37.98
C LYS A 110 9.01 -48.57 37.48
N THR A 111 9.44 -47.38 37.91
CA THR A 111 8.94 -46.09 37.41
C THR A 111 9.31 -45.88 35.95
N LYS A 112 10.53 -46.25 35.52
CA LYS A 112 10.91 -46.22 34.09
C LYS A 112 10.09 -47.19 33.26
N VAL A 113 9.87 -48.42 33.74
CA VAL A 113 9.01 -49.40 33.07
C VAL A 113 7.57 -48.91 32.98
N LEU A 114 7.03 -48.32 34.05
CA LEU A 114 5.68 -47.76 34.07
C LEU A 114 5.55 -46.57 33.10
N GLY A 115 6.54 -45.68 33.06
CA GLY A 115 6.58 -44.58 32.08
C GLY A 115 6.55 -45.07 30.64
N ARG A 116 7.40 -46.06 30.31
CA ARG A 116 7.40 -46.69 28.98
C ARG A 116 6.09 -47.42 28.67
N LEU A 117 5.48 -48.08 29.65
CA LEU A 117 4.19 -48.74 29.48
C LEU A 117 3.07 -47.73 29.20
N HIS A 118 3.06 -46.60 29.91
CA HIS A 118 2.09 -45.53 29.66
C HIS A 118 2.24 -44.94 28.27
N GLU A 119 3.47 -44.64 27.85
CA GLU A 119 3.77 -44.14 26.51
C GLU A 119 3.34 -45.14 25.43
N THR A 120 3.68 -46.43 25.60
CA THR A 120 3.26 -47.51 24.69
C THR A 120 1.74 -47.63 24.62
N THR A 121 1.06 -47.54 25.77
CA THR A 121 -0.40 -47.61 25.87
C THR A 121 -1.05 -46.41 25.17
N HIS A 122 -0.47 -45.22 25.33
CA HIS A 122 -0.93 -44.00 24.68
C HIS A 122 -0.83 -44.12 23.16
N ILE A 123 0.34 -44.52 22.64
CA ILE A 123 0.56 -44.74 21.20
C ILE A 123 -0.40 -45.80 20.67
N LEU A 124 -0.59 -46.92 21.38
CA LEU A 124 -1.51 -47.97 20.96
C LEU A 124 -2.96 -47.49 20.91
N ARG A 125 -3.37 -46.66 21.88
CA ARG A 125 -4.72 -46.08 21.91
C ARG A 125 -4.92 -45.11 20.76
N GLN A 126 -3.95 -44.22 20.50
CA GLN A 126 -4.00 -43.29 19.37
C GLN A 126 -4.01 -44.03 18.02
N ALA A 127 -3.18 -45.06 17.87
CA ALA A 127 -3.18 -45.94 16.70
C ALA A 127 -4.51 -46.66 16.51
N GLY A 128 -5.11 -47.16 17.59
CA GLY A 128 -6.43 -47.79 17.57
C GLY A 128 -7.55 -46.83 17.15
N ILE A 129 -7.54 -45.60 17.67
CA ILE A 129 -8.49 -44.55 17.27
C ILE A 129 -8.29 -44.18 15.80
N PHE A 130 -7.05 -43.98 15.36
CA PHE A 130 -6.71 -43.69 13.97
C PHE A 130 -7.25 -44.76 13.02
N LEU A 131 -7.03 -46.05 13.32
CA LEU A 131 -7.53 -47.15 12.49
C LEU A 131 -9.06 -47.23 12.47
N GLN A 132 -9.73 -46.94 13.58
CA GLN A 132 -11.19 -46.88 13.64
C GLN A 132 -11.72 -45.73 12.77
N LEU A 133 -11.11 -44.55 12.85
CA LEU A 133 -11.46 -43.40 12.02
C LEU A 133 -11.15 -43.66 10.54
N HIS A 134 -10.03 -44.30 10.22
CA HIS A 134 -9.69 -44.71 8.85
C HIS A 134 -10.74 -45.66 8.26
N LYS A 135 -11.15 -46.68 9.04
CA LYS A 135 -12.20 -47.61 8.62
C LYS A 135 -13.54 -46.90 8.43
N LYS A 136 -13.87 -45.94 9.30
CA LYS A 136 -15.08 -45.12 9.20
C LYS A 136 -15.04 -44.20 7.97
N LEU A 137 -13.87 -43.66 7.63
CA LEU A 137 -13.64 -42.87 6.42
C LEU A 137 -13.93 -43.69 5.15
N LEU A 138 -13.37 -44.91 5.06
CA LEU A 138 -13.58 -45.81 3.92
C LEU A 138 -15.06 -46.23 3.75
N ALA A 139 -15.81 -46.31 4.84
CA ALA A 139 -17.23 -46.67 4.82
C ALA A 139 -18.16 -45.51 4.43
N THR A 140 -17.71 -44.27 4.60
CA THR A 140 -18.55 -43.07 4.39
C THR A 140 -18.50 -42.63 2.93
N LYS A 141 -19.67 -42.45 2.29
CA LYS A 141 -19.77 -42.01 0.89
C LYS A 141 -20.00 -40.49 0.71
N GLU A 142 -20.49 -39.82 1.75
CA GLU A 142 -20.79 -38.38 1.72
C GLU A 142 -19.52 -37.55 1.98
N PHE A 143 -19.20 -36.63 1.07
CA PHE A 143 -17.98 -35.84 1.09
C PHE A 143 -17.93 -34.86 2.28
N GLU A 144 -19.07 -34.33 2.71
CA GLU A 144 -19.18 -33.42 3.86
C GLU A 144 -18.84 -34.12 5.17
N LYS A 145 -19.25 -35.38 5.32
CA LYS A 145 -18.93 -36.22 6.48
C LYS A 145 -17.49 -36.75 6.43
N GLN A 146 -16.98 -37.05 5.23
CA GLN A 146 -15.57 -37.38 5.05
C GLN A 146 -14.67 -36.23 5.51
N ALA A 147 -15.02 -34.98 5.21
CA ALA A 147 -14.27 -33.79 5.63
C ALA A 147 -14.09 -33.68 7.16
N ILE A 148 -15.14 -33.97 7.93
CA ILE A 148 -15.07 -33.97 9.42
C ILE A 148 -14.11 -35.06 9.91
N ILE A 149 -14.23 -36.27 9.34
CA ILE A 149 -13.36 -37.40 9.70
C ILE A 149 -11.91 -37.11 9.30
N PHE A 150 -11.67 -36.45 8.17
CA PHE A 150 -10.34 -36.02 7.77
C PHE A 150 -9.73 -35.02 8.75
N HIS A 151 -10.49 -34.04 9.24
CA HIS A 151 -10.02 -33.10 10.25
C HIS A 151 -9.66 -33.80 11.58
N GLU A 152 -10.51 -34.73 12.05
CA GLU A 152 -10.21 -35.54 13.25
C GLU A 152 -8.96 -36.40 13.08
N ILE A 153 -8.74 -36.96 11.88
CA ILE A 153 -7.53 -37.73 11.58
C ILE A 153 -6.30 -36.82 11.46
N ASP A 154 -6.41 -35.64 10.85
CA ASP A 154 -5.30 -34.69 10.69
C ASP A 154 -4.77 -34.26 12.08
N SER A 155 -5.66 -33.96 13.04
CA SER A 155 -5.27 -33.68 14.42
C SER A 155 -4.51 -34.83 15.10
N LEU A 156 -4.75 -36.08 14.70
CA LEU A 156 -4.01 -37.26 15.19
C LEU A 156 -2.70 -37.50 14.44
N ILE A 157 -2.58 -37.03 13.19
CA ILE A 157 -1.37 -37.12 12.38
C ILE A 157 -0.34 -36.06 12.80
N GLU A 158 -0.77 -34.93 13.38
CA GLU A 158 0.13 -33.89 13.91
C GLU A 158 1.01 -34.37 15.09
N ASP A 159 0.64 -35.49 15.76
CA ASP A 159 1.47 -36.09 16.80
C ASP A 159 2.71 -36.80 16.21
N ASP A 160 3.91 -36.23 16.46
CA ASP A 160 5.22 -36.75 15.99
C ASP A 160 5.45 -38.23 16.29
N VAL A 161 4.93 -38.71 17.43
CA VAL A 161 5.09 -40.09 17.88
C VAL A 161 4.35 -41.07 16.96
N LEU A 162 3.18 -40.68 16.43
CA LEU A 162 2.37 -41.53 15.57
C LEU A 162 2.98 -41.67 14.16
N ASN A 163 3.58 -40.60 13.64
CA ASN A 163 4.31 -40.61 12.36
C ASN A 163 5.55 -41.51 12.36
N SER A 164 6.13 -41.76 13.54
CA SER A 164 7.29 -42.65 13.69
C SER A 164 6.94 -44.15 13.55
N VAL A 165 5.65 -44.51 13.68
CA VAL A 165 5.18 -45.89 13.66
C VAL A 165 5.09 -46.43 12.22
N LYS A 166 5.99 -47.37 11.88
CA LYS A 166 6.11 -47.91 10.51
C LYS A 166 4.82 -48.55 9.96
N PHE A 167 4.03 -49.20 10.81
CA PHE A 167 2.81 -49.88 10.35
C PHE A 167 1.70 -48.89 9.94
N LEU A 168 1.68 -47.69 10.52
CA LEU A 168 0.68 -46.66 10.20
C LEU A 168 1.06 -45.83 8.98
N ARG A 169 2.31 -45.90 8.52
CA ARG A 169 2.82 -45.03 7.43
C ARG A 169 2.03 -45.22 6.13
N GLU A 170 1.70 -46.45 5.76
CA GLU A 170 0.93 -46.74 4.55
C GLU A 170 -0.49 -46.16 4.64
N GLU A 171 -1.17 -46.39 5.76
CA GLU A 171 -2.51 -45.86 6.04
C GLU A 171 -2.52 -44.32 6.10
N ILE A 172 -1.52 -43.70 6.74
CA ILE A 172 -1.34 -42.24 6.78
C ILE A 172 -1.15 -41.69 5.36
N THR A 173 -0.32 -42.32 4.53
CA THR A 173 -0.15 -41.89 3.13
C THR A 173 -1.43 -42.05 2.32
N HIS A 174 -2.22 -43.10 2.58
CA HIS A 174 -3.51 -43.30 1.93
C HIS A 174 -4.52 -42.21 2.32
N VAL A 175 -4.65 -41.88 3.62
CA VAL A 175 -5.48 -40.78 4.12
C VAL A 175 -5.06 -39.45 3.48
N GLN A 176 -3.77 -39.12 3.50
CA GLN A 176 -3.26 -37.88 2.92
C GLN A 176 -3.48 -37.79 1.39
N SER A 177 -3.40 -38.91 0.68
CA SER A 177 -3.74 -38.98 -0.75
C SER A 177 -5.24 -38.76 -0.98
N ASN A 178 -6.11 -39.41 -0.21
CA ASN A 178 -7.56 -39.26 -0.36
C ASN A 178 -8.03 -37.85 0.02
N ARG A 179 -7.42 -37.24 1.05
CA ARG A 179 -7.63 -35.83 1.39
C ARG A 179 -7.27 -34.89 0.24
N ARG A 180 -6.11 -35.10 -0.39
CA ARG A 180 -5.70 -34.31 -1.58
C ARG A 180 -6.72 -34.46 -2.72
N LYS A 181 -7.20 -35.69 -2.98
CA LYS A 181 -8.24 -35.93 -3.98
C LYS A 181 -9.56 -35.22 -3.64
N LEU A 182 -9.99 -35.25 -2.38
CA LEU A 182 -11.20 -34.56 -1.92
C LEU A 182 -11.07 -33.05 -2.14
N ILE A 183 -9.93 -32.46 -1.78
CA ILE A 183 -9.66 -31.03 -2.01
C ILE A 183 -9.69 -30.70 -3.50
N THR A 184 -9.02 -31.49 -4.36
CA THR A 184 -9.04 -31.27 -5.81
C THR A 184 -10.42 -31.45 -6.42
N LEU A 185 -11.24 -32.36 -5.91
CA LEU A 185 -12.62 -32.55 -6.36
C LEU A 185 -13.49 -31.36 -5.94
N ALA A 186 -13.44 -30.98 -4.66
CA ALA A 186 -14.18 -29.84 -4.12
C ALA A 186 -13.78 -28.52 -4.81
N ASP A 187 -12.50 -28.35 -5.14
CA ASP A 187 -12.01 -27.19 -5.89
C ASP A 187 -12.57 -27.13 -7.32
N LYS A 188 -12.58 -28.26 -8.04
CA LYS A 188 -13.19 -28.34 -9.38
C LYS A 188 -14.70 -28.15 -9.34
N GLU A 189 -15.38 -28.76 -8.38
CA GLU A 189 -16.82 -28.61 -8.18
C GLU A 189 -17.19 -27.18 -7.83
N LEU A 190 -16.45 -26.54 -6.93
CA LEU A 190 -16.67 -25.13 -6.58
C LEU A 190 -16.44 -24.22 -7.77
N ASN A 191 -15.32 -24.33 -8.49
CA ASN A 191 -15.05 -23.49 -9.65
C ASN A 191 -16.11 -23.66 -10.76
N THR A 192 -16.60 -24.89 -10.97
CA THR A 192 -17.68 -25.16 -11.92
C THR A 192 -19.02 -24.60 -11.42
N ALA A 193 -19.28 -24.69 -10.13
CA ALA A 193 -20.48 -24.17 -9.50
C ALA A 193 -20.53 -22.65 -9.46
N LEU A 194 -19.38 -21.98 -9.27
CA LEU A 194 -19.24 -20.53 -9.34
C LEU A 194 -19.55 -20.04 -10.76
N LYS A 195 -18.96 -20.67 -11.79
CA LYS A 195 -19.25 -20.35 -13.20
C LYS A 195 -20.72 -20.53 -13.57
N ASN A 196 -21.38 -21.56 -13.04
CA ASN A 196 -22.79 -21.86 -13.31
C ASN A 196 -23.77 -21.22 -12.32
N LEU A 197 -23.27 -20.44 -11.34
CA LEU A 197 -24.05 -19.80 -10.27
C LEU A 197 -24.99 -20.76 -9.51
N ASN A 198 -24.53 -21.98 -9.22
CA ASN A 198 -25.34 -22.98 -8.52
C ASN A 198 -25.15 -22.90 -7.00
N VAL A 199 -26.22 -22.52 -6.27
CA VAL A 199 -26.21 -22.26 -4.83
C VAL A 199 -25.93 -23.53 -4.02
N ASP A 200 -26.56 -24.65 -4.36
CA ASP A 200 -26.50 -25.88 -3.58
C ASP A 200 -25.11 -26.51 -3.61
N THR A 201 -24.48 -26.54 -4.79
CA THR A 201 -23.13 -27.11 -4.95
C THR A 201 -22.04 -26.20 -4.39
N VAL A 202 -22.22 -24.87 -4.46
CA VAL A 202 -21.32 -23.93 -3.79
C VAL A 202 -21.41 -24.11 -2.27
N GLN A 203 -22.61 -24.19 -1.70
CA GLN A 203 -22.77 -24.38 -0.26
C GLN A 203 -22.19 -25.72 0.22
N ARG A 204 -22.40 -26.82 -0.52
CA ARG A 204 -21.77 -28.12 -0.20
C ARG A 204 -20.25 -28.06 -0.25
N SER A 205 -19.68 -27.44 -1.29
CA SER A 205 -18.23 -27.30 -1.42
C SER A 205 -17.64 -26.42 -0.31
N LEU A 206 -18.31 -25.32 0.04
CA LEU A 206 -17.94 -24.46 1.17
C LEU A 206 -18.04 -25.20 2.51
N GLN A 207 -19.05 -26.05 2.69
CA GLN A 207 -19.18 -26.90 3.88
C GLN A 207 -18.03 -27.89 3.98
N ILE A 208 -17.60 -28.50 2.87
CA ILE A 208 -16.43 -29.39 2.83
C ILE A 208 -15.17 -28.63 3.28
N PHE A 209 -14.93 -27.43 2.74
CA PHE A 209 -13.77 -26.62 3.12
C PHE A 209 -13.83 -26.08 4.56
N SER A 210 -15.03 -25.79 5.07
CA SER A 210 -15.26 -25.38 6.47
C SER A 210 -15.02 -26.55 7.42
N ASN A 211 -15.56 -27.73 7.11
CA ASN A 211 -15.34 -28.95 7.89
C ASN A 211 -13.86 -29.38 7.91
N LEU A 212 -13.09 -29.07 6.86
CA LEU A 212 -11.64 -29.25 6.81
C LEU A 212 -10.84 -28.16 7.52
N GLN A 213 -11.47 -27.05 7.96
CA GLN A 213 -10.82 -25.86 8.55
C GLN A 213 -9.82 -25.14 7.61
N ILE A 214 -9.98 -25.27 6.29
CA ILE A 214 -9.08 -24.67 5.28
C ILE A 214 -9.77 -23.50 4.55
N LEU A 215 -11.05 -23.28 4.78
CA LEU A 215 -11.87 -22.36 3.99
C LEU A 215 -11.29 -20.93 3.87
N ARG A 216 -10.70 -20.35 4.93
CA ARG A 216 -10.12 -18.99 4.85
C ARG A 216 -8.94 -18.94 3.89
N LYS A 217 -7.96 -19.83 4.09
CA LYS A 217 -6.80 -19.96 3.21
C LYS A 217 -7.21 -20.26 1.77
N TYR A 218 -8.22 -21.11 1.58
CA TYR A 218 -8.73 -21.43 0.26
C TYR A 218 -9.38 -20.22 -0.44
N ILE A 219 -10.14 -19.40 0.29
CA ILE A 219 -10.72 -18.16 -0.27
C ILE A 219 -9.58 -17.20 -0.68
N ASP A 220 -8.55 -17.05 0.15
CA ASP A 220 -7.38 -16.23 -0.17
C ASP A 220 -6.66 -16.75 -1.44
N ASP A 221 -6.37 -18.05 -1.51
CA ASP A 221 -5.76 -18.71 -2.68
C ASP A 221 -6.63 -18.55 -3.95
N LEU A 222 -7.96 -18.62 -3.81
CA LEU A 222 -8.92 -18.45 -4.91
C LEU A 222 -8.94 -16.99 -5.40
N LEU A 223 -8.94 -16.01 -4.49
CA LEU A 223 -8.82 -14.59 -4.84
C LEU A 223 -7.49 -14.31 -5.54
N GLU A 224 -6.38 -14.85 -5.05
CA GLU A 224 -5.08 -14.73 -5.70
C GLU A 224 -5.08 -15.34 -7.11
N THR A 225 -5.74 -16.49 -7.28
CA THR A 225 -5.87 -17.16 -8.58
C THR A 225 -6.67 -16.30 -9.55
N PHE A 226 -7.84 -15.78 -9.15
CA PHE A 226 -8.66 -14.91 -10.01
C PHE A 226 -7.95 -13.59 -10.35
N ILE A 227 -7.23 -12.99 -9.40
CA ILE A 227 -6.39 -11.81 -9.68
C ILE A 227 -5.26 -12.18 -10.65
N GLY A 228 -4.67 -13.37 -10.51
CA GLY A 228 -3.65 -13.92 -11.41
C GLY A 228 -4.16 -14.12 -12.83
N ASP A 229 -5.38 -14.66 -12.98
CA ASP A 229 -6.03 -14.87 -14.28
C ASP A 229 -6.33 -13.53 -14.95
N ILE A 230 -6.89 -12.55 -14.24
CA ILE A 230 -7.09 -11.19 -14.77
C ILE A 230 -5.76 -10.55 -15.16
N ARG A 231 -4.70 -10.75 -14.37
CA ARG A 231 -3.35 -10.25 -14.72
C ARG A 231 -2.87 -10.84 -16.04
N GLN A 232 -3.16 -12.12 -16.29
CA GLN A 232 -2.82 -12.78 -17.54
C GLN A 232 -3.69 -12.24 -18.69
N SER A 233 -5.00 -12.09 -18.50
CA SER A 233 -5.90 -11.47 -19.49
C SER A 233 -5.49 -10.04 -19.85
N ILE A 234 -5.04 -9.23 -18.88
CA ILE A 234 -4.49 -7.89 -19.13
C ILE A 234 -3.23 -7.95 -20.00
N LYS A 235 -2.30 -8.86 -19.67
CA LYS A 235 -1.09 -9.07 -20.49
C LYS A 235 -1.45 -9.48 -21.90
N GLU A 236 -2.41 -10.39 -22.06
CA GLU A 236 -2.91 -10.83 -23.35
C GLU A 236 -3.50 -9.67 -24.13
N CYS A 237 -4.31 -8.81 -23.51
CA CYS A 237 -4.83 -7.58 -24.12
C CYS A 237 -3.72 -6.63 -24.58
N PHE A 238 -2.62 -6.54 -23.84
CA PHE A 238 -1.46 -5.73 -24.21
C PHE A 238 -0.60 -6.35 -25.32
N THR A 239 -0.61 -7.68 -25.48
CA THR A 239 0.12 -8.39 -26.55
C THR A 239 -0.71 -8.66 -27.82
N ALA A 240 -2.04 -8.77 -27.69
CA ALA A 240 -2.99 -9.04 -28.77
C ALA A 240 -2.96 -8.06 -29.96
N PRO A 241 -2.47 -6.80 -29.84
CA PRO A 241 -2.37 -5.95 -31.02
C PRO A 241 -1.29 -6.41 -32.03
N GLU A 242 -0.36 -7.28 -31.64
CA GLU A 242 0.70 -7.82 -32.53
C GLU A 242 0.36 -9.21 -33.08
N THR A 243 -0.48 -10.00 -32.40
CA THR A 243 -0.88 -11.34 -32.83
C THR A 243 -2.33 -11.61 -32.46
N LYS A 244 -3.16 -11.88 -33.49
CA LYS A 244 -4.52 -12.47 -33.48
C LYS A 244 -5.28 -12.46 -32.13
N ILE A 245 -6.42 -11.76 -32.14
CA ILE A 245 -7.44 -11.70 -31.07
C ILE A 245 -7.66 -13.11 -30.44
N PRO A 246 -7.57 -13.27 -29.12
CA PRO A 246 -8.03 -14.47 -28.43
C PRO A 246 -9.56 -14.51 -28.45
N GLY A 247 -10.17 -15.54 -29.04
CA GLY A 247 -11.61 -15.82 -28.89
C GLY A 247 -12.49 -15.77 -30.15
N ALA A 248 -11.97 -15.38 -31.32
CA ALA A 248 -12.75 -15.48 -32.56
C ALA A 248 -12.78 -16.93 -33.08
N ARG A 249 -13.83 -17.66 -32.70
CA ARG A 249 -14.24 -18.93 -33.32
C ARG A 249 -14.46 -18.72 -34.82
N GLU A 250 -13.91 -19.64 -35.60
CA GLU A 250 -13.81 -19.65 -37.06
C GLU A 250 -15.15 -19.39 -37.78
N ALA A 251 -15.20 -18.33 -38.58
CA ALA A 251 -16.12 -18.20 -39.72
C ALA A 251 -15.66 -17.09 -40.69
N GLU A 252 -14.54 -17.29 -41.38
CA GLU A 252 -14.27 -16.50 -42.60
C GLU A 252 -14.14 -17.42 -43.81
N LEU A 253 -15.14 -17.27 -44.69
CA LEU A 253 -15.19 -17.85 -46.01
C LEU A 253 -13.93 -17.52 -46.80
N ARG A 254 -13.33 -18.55 -47.38
CA ARG A 254 -12.27 -18.46 -48.37
C ARG A 254 -12.77 -17.68 -49.59
N THR A 255 -12.35 -16.44 -49.76
CA THR A 255 -12.26 -15.80 -51.08
C THR A 255 -10.79 -15.61 -51.43
N THR A 256 -10.39 -16.36 -52.45
CA THR A 256 -9.09 -16.33 -53.08
C THR A 256 -8.83 -14.97 -53.73
N ALA A 257 -7.88 -14.20 -53.22
CA ALA A 257 -7.30 -13.08 -53.94
C ALA A 257 -5.77 -13.22 -54.00
N LYS A 258 -5.29 -13.25 -55.24
CA LYS A 258 -3.92 -13.52 -55.68
C LYS A 258 -2.92 -12.49 -55.14
N SER A 259 -1.72 -12.98 -54.88
CA SER A 259 -0.49 -12.22 -54.70
C SER A 259 -0.19 -11.34 -55.93
N THR A 260 -0.15 -10.03 -55.75
CA THR A 260 0.51 -9.10 -56.67
C THR A 260 1.47 -8.18 -55.91
N MET A 261 2.75 -8.46 -56.13
CA MET A 261 3.92 -7.58 -56.17
C MET A 261 3.95 -6.31 -55.29
N LYS A 262 4.92 -6.33 -54.36
CA LYS A 262 5.49 -5.17 -53.67
C LYS A 262 6.20 -4.25 -54.67
N GLY A 263 5.79 -2.98 -54.73
CA GLY A 263 6.58 -1.86 -55.23
C GLY A 263 7.09 -1.00 -54.06
N PRO A 264 8.33 -0.49 -54.07
CA PRO A 264 8.86 0.37 -53.00
C PRO A 264 8.32 1.79 -53.16
N GLY A 265 7.64 2.32 -52.15
CA GLY A 265 7.19 3.73 -52.16
C GLY A 265 5.74 4.02 -51.77
N LYS A 266 5.16 3.28 -50.82
CA LYS A 266 3.96 3.77 -50.10
C LYS A 266 4.20 3.70 -48.59
N ALA A 267 4.11 4.85 -47.94
CA ALA A 267 4.27 5.02 -46.50
C ALA A 267 3.34 4.07 -45.72
N PRO A 268 3.85 3.11 -44.93
CA PRO A 268 3.05 2.33 -44.00
C PRO A 268 3.27 2.91 -42.60
N ALA A 269 2.47 3.87 -42.17
CA ALA A 269 2.61 4.41 -40.81
C ALA A 269 1.31 4.85 -40.13
N LEU A 270 0.27 5.28 -40.86
CA LEU A 270 -0.95 5.86 -40.24
C LEU A 270 -2.09 4.85 -40.05
N THR A 271 -2.21 3.84 -40.91
CA THR A 271 -3.29 2.83 -40.83
C THR A 271 -3.00 1.73 -39.81
N ILE A 272 -1.73 1.32 -39.65
CA ILE A 272 -1.34 0.27 -38.71
C ILE A 272 -1.63 0.71 -37.26
N SER A 273 -1.33 1.96 -36.91
CA SER A 273 -1.65 2.52 -35.59
C SER A 273 -3.15 2.66 -35.33
N LEU A 274 -3.97 2.96 -36.35
CA LEU A 274 -5.42 3.08 -36.17
C LEU A 274 -6.08 1.72 -35.89
N HIS A 275 -5.68 0.68 -36.64
CA HIS A 275 -6.14 -0.69 -36.45
C HIS A 275 -5.66 -1.28 -35.12
N PHE A 276 -4.43 -0.98 -34.71
CA PHE A 276 -3.90 -1.34 -33.38
C PHE A 276 -4.78 -0.77 -32.26
N ARG A 277 -5.11 0.52 -32.32
CA ARG A 277 -5.92 1.18 -31.29
C ARG A 277 -7.32 0.60 -31.20
N ALA A 278 -7.97 0.38 -32.35
CA ALA A 278 -9.31 -0.22 -32.38
C ALA A 278 -9.31 -1.62 -31.75
N LYS A 279 -8.31 -2.46 -32.08
CA LYS A 279 -8.17 -3.80 -31.48
C LYS A 279 -7.89 -3.76 -29.98
N LEU A 280 -7.03 -2.85 -29.52
CA LEU A 280 -6.73 -2.68 -28.10
C LEU A 280 -7.99 -2.28 -27.32
N TRP A 281 -8.78 -1.34 -27.84
CA TRP A 281 -10.03 -0.92 -27.18
C TRP A 281 -11.08 -2.04 -27.15
N ASN A 282 -11.22 -2.81 -28.23
CA ASN A 282 -12.13 -3.97 -28.22
C ASN A 282 -11.67 -5.04 -27.21
N ALA A 283 -10.36 -5.25 -27.05
CA ALA A 283 -9.81 -6.18 -26.06
C ALA A 283 -10.04 -5.67 -24.63
N LEU A 284 -9.90 -4.36 -24.39
CA LEU A 284 -10.20 -3.74 -23.09
C LEU A 284 -11.70 -3.78 -22.78
N GLU A 285 -12.57 -3.51 -23.76
CA GLU A 285 -14.02 -3.62 -23.60
C GLU A 285 -14.42 -5.04 -23.21
N TRP A 286 -13.84 -6.07 -23.86
CA TRP A 286 -14.02 -7.46 -23.48
C TRP A 286 -13.50 -7.75 -22.06
N LEU A 287 -12.32 -7.25 -21.69
CA LEU A 287 -11.75 -7.43 -20.35
C LEU A 287 -12.69 -6.91 -19.26
N PHE A 288 -13.22 -5.70 -19.41
CA PHE A 288 -14.16 -5.14 -18.42
C PHE A 288 -15.53 -5.82 -18.52
N SER A 289 -16.15 -5.88 -19.71
CA SER A 289 -17.53 -6.36 -19.86
C SER A 289 -17.72 -7.85 -19.63
N GLU A 290 -16.72 -8.68 -19.92
CA GLU A 290 -16.82 -10.14 -19.83
C GLU A 290 -15.97 -10.68 -18.68
N GLU A 291 -14.64 -10.54 -18.72
CA GLU A 291 -13.76 -11.20 -17.75
C GLU A 291 -13.92 -10.65 -16.33
N ILE A 292 -13.68 -9.35 -16.13
CA ILE A 292 -13.77 -8.72 -14.80
C ILE A 292 -15.20 -8.82 -14.28
N PHE A 293 -16.21 -8.64 -15.14
CA PHE A 293 -17.62 -8.83 -14.79
C PHE A 293 -17.90 -10.26 -14.31
N ASN A 294 -17.44 -11.28 -15.03
CA ASN A 294 -17.71 -12.68 -14.68
C ASN A 294 -17.03 -13.08 -13.36
N TYR A 295 -15.78 -12.68 -13.11
CA TYR A 295 -15.10 -12.96 -11.84
C TYR A 295 -15.71 -12.18 -10.68
N SER A 296 -16.05 -10.90 -10.87
CA SER A 296 -16.71 -10.09 -9.83
C SER A 296 -18.11 -10.61 -9.51
N ALA A 297 -18.89 -11.06 -10.51
CA ALA A 297 -20.19 -11.71 -10.29
C ALA A 297 -20.04 -13.02 -9.49
N GLN A 298 -19.03 -13.84 -9.80
CA GLN A 298 -18.72 -15.07 -9.06
C GLN A 298 -18.34 -14.79 -7.60
N ILE A 299 -17.54 -13.76 -7.33
CA ILE A 299 -17.14 -13.38 -5.97
C ILE A 299 -18.31 -12.84 -5.17
N ARG A 300 -19.21 -12.05 -5.79
CA ARG A 300 -20.43 -11.59 -5.12
C ARG A 300 -21.39 -12.74 -4.83
N PHE A 301 -21.47 -13.70 -5.75
CA PHE A 301 -22.22 -14.93 -5.51
C PHE A 301 -21.61 -15.74 -4.36
N LEU A 302 -20.28 -15.87 -4.32
CA LEU A 302 -19.54 -16.51 -3.23
C LEU A 302 -19.83 -15.82 -1.89
N GLN A 303 -19.71 -14.49 -1.81
CA GLN A 303 -20.01 -13.70 -0.61
C GLN A 303 -21.46 -13.92 -0.14
N LYS A 304 -22.42 -13.98 -1.08
CA LYS A 304 -23.83 -14.26 -0.77
C LYS A 304 -24.02 -15.68 -0.22
N CYS A 305 -23.39 -16.68 -0.83
CA CYS A 305 -23.45 -18.07 -0.36
C CYS A 305 -22.79 -18.24 1.02
N VAL A 306 -21.65 -17.60 1.25
CA VAL A 306 -20.96 -17.62 2.55
C VAL A 306 -21.86 -17.01 3.63
N ARG A 307 -22.45 -15.84 3.39
CA ARG A 307 -23.40 -15.19 4.33
C ARG A 307 -24.62 -16.06 4.62
N ASN A 308 -25.21 -16.70 3.62
CA ASN A 308 -26.39 -17.54 3.79
C ASN A 308 -26.11 -18.84 4.55
N SER A 309 -24.88 -19.35 4.48
CA SER A 309 -24.50 -20.60 5.14
C SER A 309 -24.19 -20.45 6.63
N GLY A 310 -23.88 -19.24 7.10
CA GLY A 310 -23.49 -18.98 8.49
C GLY A 310 -22.18 -19.67 8.91
N LEU A 311 -21.38 -20.13 7.95
CA LEU A 311 -20.20 -20.99 8.17
C LEU A 311 -18.91 -20.25 8.55
N MET A 312 -18.92 -18.90 8.65
CA MET A 312 -17.75 -18.09 9.01
C MET A 312 -18.14 -16.77 9.68
N ASP A 313 -17.17 -16.17 10.39
CA ASP A 313 -17.27 -14.85 11.02
C ASP A 313 -17.93 -13.84 10.07
N ALA A 314 -18.92 -13.11 10.61
CA ALA A 314 -19.67 -12.08 9.90
C ALA A 314 -18.77 -10.97 9.30
N ASP A 315 -17.50 -10.91 9.71
CA ASP A 315 -16.51 -9.88 9.37
C ASP A 315 -15.58 -10.24 8.19
N MET A 316 -15.78 -11.38 7.52
CA MET A 316 -15.02 -11.71 6.30
C MET A 316 -15.50 -10.86 5.11
N GLU A 317 -14.79 -9.78 4.83
CA GLU A 317 -15.03 -8.88 3.69
C GLU A 317 -14.36 -9.38 2.39
N ILE A 318 -14.80 -10.52 1.86
CA ILE A 318 -14.25 -11.10 0.60
C ILE A 318 -14.39 -10.12 -0.57
N GLU A 319 -15.52 -9.40 -0.64
CA GLU A 319 -15.78 -8.40 -1.69
C GLU A 319 -14.81 -7.21 -1.60
N SER A 320 -14.50 -6.72 -0.39
CA SER A 320 -13.55 -5.62 -0.15
C SER A 320 -12.13 -6.01 -0.57
N GLN A 321 -11.68 -7.20 -0.16
CA GLN A 321 -10.36 -7.73 -0.52
C GLN A 321 -10.21 -7.93 -2.04
N TRP A 322 -11.25 -8.42 -2.71
CA TRP A 322 -11.29 -8.51 -4.16
C TRP A 322 -11.13 -7.15 -4.83
N TRP A 323 -11.94 -6.16 -4.45
CA TRP A 323 -11.90 -4.85 -5.09
C TRP A 323 -10.57 -4.13 -4.85
N GLN A 324 -9.99 -4.24 -3.65
CA GLN A 324 -8.65 -3.72 -3.35
C GLN A 324 -7.57 -4.40 -4.20
N GLY A 325 -7.61 -5.74 -4.30
CA GLY A 325 -6.66 -6.51 -5.12
C GLY A 325 -6.77 -6.19 -6.62
N LEU A 326 -7.99 -6.06 -7.13
CA LEU A 326 -8.25 -5.66 -8.51
C LEU A 326 -7.80 -4.22 -8.78
N GLN A 327 -8.08 -3.30 -7.86
CA GLN A 327 -7.66 -1.90 -7.96
C GLN A 327 -6.13 -1.79 -8.06
N GLU A 328 -5.40 -2.46 -7.16
CA GLU A 328 -3.94 -2.46 -7.17
C GLU A 328 -3.40 -3.10 -8.45
N LEU A 329 -4.00 -4.19 -8.92
CA LEU A 329 -3.62 -4.83 -10.17
C LEU A 329 -3.76 -3.88 -11.37
N LEU A 330 -4.90 -3.18 -11.49
CA LEU A 330 -5.12 -2.22 -12.57
C LEU A 330 -4.13 -1.06 -12.46
N LYS A 331 -3.94 -0.49 -11.27
CA LYS A 331 -2.99 0.61 -11.03
C LYS A 331 -1.56 0.25 -11.42
N VAL A 332 -1.09 -0.94 -11.04
CA VAL A 332 0.25 -1.45 -11.41
C VAL A 332 0.33 -1.77 -12.90
N SER A 333 -0.70 -2.38 -13.47
CA SER A 333 -0.69 -2.78 -14.88
C SER A 333 -0.69 -1.58 -15.82
N PHE A 334 -1.49 -0.55 -15.51
CA PHE A 334 -1.58 0.66 -16.32
C PHE A 334 -0.40 1.63 -16.11
N SER A 335 0.29 1.58 -14.97
CA SER A 335 1.52 2.36 -14.76
C SER A 335 2.75 1.73 -15.43
N LYS A 336 2.80 0.39 -15.57
CA LYS A 336 3.93 -0.34 -16.18
C LYS A 336 3.72 -0.70 -17.65
N CYS A 337 2.80 -0.05 -18.36
CA CYS A 337 2.54 -0.32 -19.77
C CYS A 337 3.73 0.06 -20.68
N SER A 338 3.83 -0.62 -21.83
CA SER A 338 4.69 -0.20 -22.96
C SER A 338 4.32 1.23 -23.41
N PRO A 339 5.27 2.07 -23.85
CA PRO A 339 5.02 3.46 -24.22
C PRO A 339 3.95 3.62 -25.31
N HIS A 340 3.86 2.69 -26.27
CA HIS A 340 2.85 2.75 -27.32
C HIS A 340 1.42 2.51 -26.80
N ILE A 341 1.27 1.57 -25.86
CA ILE A 341 0.00 1.27 -25.19
C ILE A 341 -0.35 2.40 -24.22
N GLY A 342 0.62 2.86 -23.43
CA GLY A 342 0.47 4.00 -22.53
C GLY A 342 -0.04 5.24 -23.24
N GLN A 343 0.52 5.58 -24.41
CA GLN A 343 0.05 6.72 -25.20
C GLN A 343 -1.39 6.52 -25.70
N CYS A 344 -1.78 5.31 -26.13
CA CYS A 344 -3.15 5.03 -26.55
C CYS A 344 -4.14 5.16 -25.38
N LEU A 345 -3.77 4.65 -24.20
CA LEU A 345 -4.57 4.71 -22.99
C LEU A 345 -4.70 6.15 -22.48
N GLN A 346 -3.61 6.91 -22.41
CA GLN A 346 -3.62 8.33 -22.07
C GLN A 346 -4.56 9.10 -22.99
N GLN A 347 -4.50 8.87 -24.31
CA GLN A 347 -5.34 9.59 -25.26
C GLN A 347 -6.82 9.19 -25.25
N GLY A 348 -7.16 8.05 -24.64
CA GLY A 348 -8.53 7.53 -24.54
C GLY A 348 -8.98 7.27 -23.11
N LEU A 349 -8.35 7.94 -22.13
CA LEU A 349 -8.67 7.79 -20.71
C LEU A 349 -10.17 7.93 -20.41
N PRO A 350 -10.93 8.88 -21.01
CA PRO A 350 -12.36 8.96 -20.76
C PRO A 350 -13.14 7.71 -21.16
N LYS A 351 -12.70 6.97 -22.19
CA LYS A 351 -13.31 5.70 -22.60
C LYS A 351 -13.07 4.62 -21.54
N LEU A 352 -11.86 4.53 -21.00
CA LEU A 352 -11.53 3.56 -19.95
C LEU A 352 -12.35 3.80 -18.68
N VAL A 353 -12.54 5.08 -18.32
CA VAL A 353 -13.40 5.46 -17.19
C VAL A 353 -14.87 5.16 -17.50
N ALA A 354 -15.33 5.38 -18.74
CA ALA A 354 -16.68 4.98 -19.16
C ALA A 354 -16.91 3.48 -19.01
N GLU A 355 -15.95 2.64 -19.44
CA GLU A 355 -16.04 1.17 -19.29
C GLU A 355 -16.01 0.72 -17.83
N THR A 356 -15.22 1.40 -17.00
CA THR A 356 -15.19 1.12 -15.56
C THR A 356 -16.56 1.45 -14.92
N LYS A 357 -17.18 2.57 -15.31
CA LYS A 357 -18.52 2.95 -14.83
C LYS A 357 -19.61 2.04 -15.37
N SER A 358 -19.51 1.63 -16.64
CA SER A 358 -20.47 0.70 -17.26
C SER A 358 -20.46 -0.64 -16.54
N LEU A 359 -19.28 -1.13 -16.12
CA LEU A 359 -19.12 -2.31 -15.28
C LEU A 359 -19.84 -2.16 -13.94
N PHE A 360 -19.64 -1.05 -13.23
CA PHE A 360 -20.32 -0.81 -11.95
C PHE A 360 -21.83 -0.67 -12.10
N GLN A 361 -22.29 -0.05 -13.18
CA GLN A 361 -23.71 0.03 -13.49
C GLN A 361 -24.31 -1.36 -13.78
N LYS A 362 -23.61 -2.20 -14.55
CA LYS A 362 -24.01 -3.59 -14.81
C LYS A 362 -24.08 -4.42 -13.52
N LEU A 363 -23.16 -4.19 -12.59
CA LEU A 363 -23.13 -4.87 -11.29
C LEU A 363 -24.06 -4.23 -10.24
N GLN A 364 -24.64 -3.05 -10.51
CA GLN A 364 -25.46 -2.29 -9.56
C GLN A 364 -24.73 -2.03 -8.22
N ILE A 365 -23.48 -1.56 -8.27
CA ILE A 365 -22.68 -1.20 -7.10
C ILE A 365 -22.26 0.26 -7.21
N ASP A 366 -22.21 0.97 -6.08
CA ASP A 366 -21.44 2.20 -5.98
C ASP A 366 -19.96 1.92 -6.22
N SER A 367 -19.24 2.89 -6.80
CA SER A 367 -17.84 2.67 -7.19
C SER A 367 -16.99 2.27 -5.98
N PRO A 368 -16.50 1.01 -5.90
CA PRO A 368 -15.64 0.54 -4.80
C PRO A 368 -14.18 1.00 -5.00
N PHE A 369 -13.94 1.74 -6.07
CA PHE A 369 -12.65 2.15 -6.57
C PHE A 369 -12.32 3.55 -6.06
N ALA A 370 -11.07 3.74 -5.62
CA ALA A 370 -10.60 5.07 -5.28
C ALA A 370 -10.53 5.97 -6.52
N GLU A 371 -10.65 7.29 -6.33
CA GLU A 371 -10.66 8.27 -7.43
C GLU A 371 -9.30 8.36 -8.18
N ASP A 372 -8.24 7.75 -7.67
CA ASP A 372 -6.85 7.89 -8.14
C ASP A 372 -6.35 6.73 -9.03
N ILE A 373 -7.21 5.77 -9.38
CA ILE A 373 -6.79 4.54 -10.10
C ILE A 373 -6.02 4.83 -11.39
N TYR A 374 -6.43 5.87 -12.13
CA TYR A 374 -5.84 6.21 -13.41
C TYR A 374 -4.93 7.43 -13.37
N GLN A 375 -4.47 7.86 -12.18
CA GLN A 375 -3.64 9.05 -12.01
C GLN A 375 -2.37 9.05 -12.89
N SER A 376 -1.77 7.88 -13.13
CA SER A 376 -0.60 7.73 -14.01
C SER A 376 -0.87 8.12 -15.48
N LEU A 377 -2.13 8.06 -15.91
CA LEU A 377 -2.57 8.35 -17.28
C LEU A 377 -3.12 9.78 -17.43
N GLU A 378 -3.51 10.42 -16.33
CA GLU A 378 -4.12 11.77 -16.32
C GLU A 378 -3.17 12.81 -16.91
N ALA A 379 -1.90 12.80 -16.53
CA ALA A 379 -0.93 13.79 -16.98
C ALA A 379 -0.77 13.80 -18.51
N GLY A 380 -0.67 12.62 -19.14
CA GLY A 380 -0.55 12.49 -20.60
C GLY A 380 -1.85 12.83 -21.34
N PHE A 381 -3.01 12.57 -20.73
CA PHE A 381 -4.29 13.04 -21.27
C PHE A 381 -4.36 14.57 -21.26
N LEU A 382 -4.01 15.21 -20.14
CA LEU A 382 -4.03 16.67 -20.02
C LEU A 382 -3.01 17.36 -20.93
N GLU A 383 -1.82 16.77 -21.11
CA GLU A 383 -0.83 17.28 -22.07
C GLU A 383 -1.37 17.26 -23.50
N LYS A 384 -2.10 16.20 -23.88
CA LYS A 384 -2.76 16.10 -25.19
C LYS A 384 -3.88 17.15 -25.32
N CYS A 385 -4.78 17.25 -24.33
CA CYS A 385 -5.84 18.27 -24.35
C CYS A 385 -5.23 19.69 -24.45
N GLY A 386 -4.22 19.97 -23.63
CA GLY A 386 -3.51 21.24 -23.64
C GLY A 386 -2.82 21.52 -24.97
N SER A 387 -2.19 20.51 -25.58
CA SER A 387 -1.55 20.65 -26.91
C SER A 387 -2.57 20.91 -28.01
N ASN A 388 -3.71 20.20 -28.00
CA ASN A 388 -4.80 20.40 -28.95
C ASN A 388 -5.38 21.82 -28.86
N LEU A 389 -5.62 22.30 -27.64
CA LEU A 389 -6.12 23.65 -27.40
C LEU A 389 -5.08 24.73 -27.75
N LYS A 390 -3.81 24.54 -27.36
CA LYS A 390 -2.75 25.49 -27.68
C LYS A 390 -2.43 25.56 -29.17
N ALA A 391 -2.61 24.46 -29.91
CA ALA A 391 -2.38 24.44 -31.35
C ALA A 391 -3.31 25.40 -32.11
N THR A 392 -4.52 25.66 -31.62
CA THR A 392 -5.44 26.62 -32.26
C THR A 392 -5.01 28.08 -32.07
N ILE A 393 -4.22 28.36 -31.02
CA ILE A 393 -3.81 29.71 -30.61
C ILE A 393 -2.37 30.03 -31.04
N SER A 394 -1.49 29.03 -31.13
CA SER A 394 -0.03 29.24 -31.25
C SER A 394 0.42 29.77 -32.61
N ALA A 395 -0.37 29.57 -33.67
CA ALA A 395 -0.01 29.96 -35.04
C ALA A 395 -0.37 31.42 -35.40
N VAL A 396 -1.01 32.15 -34.49
CA VAL A 396 -1.62 33.46 -34.79
C VAL A 396 -1.10 34.54 -33.82
N ASP A 397 -0.66 35.66 -34.39
CA ASP A 397 -0.18 36.84 -33.66
C ASP A 397 -1.33 37.61 -33.00
N LEU A 398 -2.43 37.86 -33.73
CA LEU A 398 -3.65 38.48 -33.20
C LEU A 398 -4.85 37.53 -33.37
N PRO A 399 -5.50 37.08 -32.27
CA PRO A 399 -6.69 36.24 -32.35
C PRO A 399 -7.81 36.88 -33.19
N THR A 400 -8.46 36.07 -34.03
CA THR A 400 -9.66 36.44 -34.81
C THR A 400 -10.87 35.61 -34.39
N GLU A 401 -12.07 35.95 -34.87
CA GLU A 401 -13.30 35.17 -34.60
C GLU A 401 -13.13 33.69 -34.98
N ASP A 402 -12.48 33.41 -36.11
CA ASP A 402 -12.20 32.03 -36.56
C ASP A 402 -11.31 31.26 -35.57
N THR A 403 -10.33 31.93 -34.95
CA THR A 403 -9.46 31.29 -33.94
C THR A 403 -10.21 30.97 -32.66
N ILE A 404 -11.15 31.84 -32.27
CA ILE A 404 -12.04 31.60 -31.14
C ILE A 404 -12.97 30.43 -31.44
N ASP A 405 -13.58 30.40 -32.62
CA ASP A 405 -14.45 29.29 -33.01
C ASP A 405 -13.70 27.95 -33.07
N ALA A 406 -12.47 27.95 -33.58
CA ALA A 406 -11.62 26.77 -33.57
C ALA A 406 -11.29 26.31 -32.14
N LEU A 407 -10.97 27.25 -31.23
CA LEU A 407 -10.76 26.96 -29.81
C LEU A 407 -12.01 26.39 -29.16
N ILE A 408 -13.17 27.03 -29.34
CA ILE A 408 -14.45 26.62 -28.75
C ILE A 408 -14.86 25.23 -29.24
N ARG A 409 -14.68 24.91 -30.53
CA ARG A 409 -14.91 23.56 -31.06
C ARG A 409 -13.98 22.52 -30.42
N ALA A 410 -12.70 22.85 -30.23
CA ALA A 410 -11.75 21.96 -29.58
C ALA A 410 -12.11 21.75 -28.10
N VAL A 411 -12.42 22.82 -27.37
CA VAL A 411 -12.89 22.77 -25.97
C VAL A 411 -14.16 21.93 -25.84
N SER A 412 -15.13 22.15 -26.72
CA SER A 412 -16.39 21.39 -26.73
C SER A 412 -16.15 19.90 -26.95
N THR A 413 -15.19 19.54 -27.82
CA THR A 413 -14.83 18.15 -28.08
C THR A 413 -14.17 17.50 -26.86
N GLU A 414 -13.17 18.16 -26.27
CA GLU A 414 -12.42 17.61 -25.13
C GLU A 414 -13.30 17.53 -23.86
N LEU A 415 -14.06 18.58 -23.52
CA LEU A 415 -15.02 18.56 -22.41
C LEU A 415 -16.15 17.55 -22.64
N GLY A 416 -16.63 17.41 -23.87
CA GLY A 416 -17.64 16.42 -24.23
C GLY A 416 -17.16 14.98 -23.97
N THR A 417 -15.87 14.69 -24.19
CA THR A 417 -15.32 13.38 -23.81
C THR A 417 -15.11 13.23 -22.31
N ALA A 418 -14.74 14.31 -21.60
CA ALA A 418 -14.44 14.28 -20.18
C ALA A 418 -15.68 14.30 -19.27
N ILE A 419 -16.87 14.63 -19.79
CA ILE A 419 -18.14 14.71 -19.04
C ILE A 419 -18.52 13.39 -18.33
N VAL A 420 -17.94 12.27 -18.77
CA VAL A 420 -18.10 10.94 -18.17
C VAL A 420 -17.67 10.93 -16.70
N ASP A 421 -16.72 11.78 -16.31
CA ASP A 421 -16.18 11.83 -14.95
C ASP A 421 -15.98 13.26 -14.44
N GLN A 422 -16.43 13.53 -13.23
CA GLN A 422 -16.33 14.87 -12.63
C GLN A 422 -14.87 15.31 -12.44
N ARG A 423 -13.98 14.41 -12.03
CA ARG A 423 -12.55 14.71 -11.83
C ARG A 423 -11.86 15.01 -13.16
N LEU A 424 -12.11 14.20 -14.20
CA LEU A 424 -11.57 14.46 -15.54
C LEU A 424 -12.10 15.78 -16.10
N CYS A 425 -13.40 16.01 -15.96
CA CYS A 425 -14.05 17.24 -16.37
C CYS A 425 -13.40 18.46 -15.68
N ASP A 426 -13.20 18.40 -14.36
CA ASP A 426 -12.55 19.45 -13.58
C ASP A 426 -11.11 19.75 -14.05
N MET A 427 -10.34 18.71 -14.39
CA MET A 427 -8.98 18.89 -14.91
C MET A 427 -8.96 19.48 -16.32
N VAL A 428 -9.84 19.03 -17.22
CA VAL A 428 -9.96 19.60 -18.58
C VAL A 428 -10.43 21.06 -18.51
N THR A 429 -11.38 21.38 -17.63
CA THR A 429 -11.79 22.77 -17.39
C THR A 429 -10.60 23.65 -16.96
N ASN A 430 -9.71 23.16 -16.09
CA ASN A 430 -8.52 23.92 -15.69
C ASN A 430 -7.57 24.19 -16.87
N VAL A 431 -7.40 23.22 -17.77
CA VAL A 431 -6.61 23.39 -19.00
C VAL A 431 -7.26 24.42 -19.92
N THR A 432 -8.59 24.37 -20.08
CA THR A 432 -9.36 25.38 -20.83
C THR A 432 -9.20 26.77 -20.24
N ILE A 433 -9.29 26.92 -18.91
CA ILE A 433 -9.08 28.20 -18.22
C ILE A 433 -7.67 28.75 -18.50
N SER A 434 -6.64 27.89 -18.48
CA SER A 434 -5.29 28.31 -18.84
C SER A 434 -5.21 28.79 -20.29
N CYS A 435 -5.85 28.10 -21.23
CA CYS A 435 -5.85 28.49 -22.64
C CYS A 435 -6.62 29.80 -22.88
N ASN A 436 -7.75 30.01 -22.20
CA ASN A 436 -8.50 31.27 -22.25
C ASN A 436 -7.63 32.44 -21.75
N ARG A 437 -6.88 32.25 -20.66
CA ARG A 437 -5.93 33.25 -20.16
C ARG A 437 -4.82 33.54 -21.18
N ASP A 438 -4.31 32.52 -21.87
CA ASP A 438 -3.30 32.72 -22.92
C ASP A 438 -3.86 33.58 -24.08
N VAL A 439 -5.13 33.39 -24.46
CA VAL A 439 -5.81 34.25 -25.45
C VAL A 439 -5.93 35.70 -24.94
N TRP A 440 -6.40 35.89 -23.71
CA TRP A 440 -6.56 37.23 -23.15
C TRP A 440 -5.23 37.96 -22.95
N ASN A 441 -4.16 37.27 -22.54
CA ASN A 441 -2.82 37.86 -22.42
C ASN A 441 -2.29 38.34 -23.78
N LYS A 442 -2.54 37.60 -24.87
CA LYS A 442 -2.20 38.02 -26.24
C LYS A 442 -3.02 39.22 -26.70
N LEU A 443 -4.30 39.26 -26.34
CA LEU A 443 -5.17 40.40 -26.64
C LEU A 443 -4.75 41.62 -25.84
N GLU A 444 -4.47 41.47 -24.56
CA GLU A 444 -4.02 42.53 -23.65
C GLU A 444 -2.72 43.18 -24.12
N SER A 445 -1.73 42.39 -24.56
CA SER A 445 -0.48 42.94 -25.11
C SER A 445 -0.69 43.73 -26.40
N SER A 446 -1.80 43.50 -27.09
CA SER A 446 -2.20 44.20 -28.32
C SER A 446 -3.06 45.44 -28.05
N ILE A 447 -3.55 45.65 -26.82
CA ILE A 447 -4.34 46.82 -26.43
C ILE A 447 -3.42 48.05 -26.34
N LYS A 448 -3.82 49.14 -26.99
CA LYS A 448 -3.08 50.41 -26.95
C LYS A 448 -3.67 51.32 -25.88
N LEU A 449 -2.89 51.65 -24.85
CA LEU A 449 -3.32 52.53 -23.74
C LEU A 449 -2.70 53.95 -23.78
N GLY A 450 -2.13 54.34 -24.92
CA GLY A 450 -1.44 55.62 -25.10
C GLY A 450 -2.38 56.84 -25.12
N THR A 451 -1.82 58.03 -25.37
CA THR A 451 -2.61 59.27 -25.53
C THR A 451 -3.65 59.15 -26.64
N ASP A 452 -3.33 58.41 -27.70
CA ASP A 452 -4.21 58.24 -28.86
C ASP A 452 -5.47 57.43 -28.52
N SER A 453 -5.44 56.52 -27.56
CA SER A 453 -6.65 55.77 -27.17
C SER A 453 -7.68 56.62 -26.42
N LYS A 454 -7.28 57.80 -25.92
CA LYS A 454 -8.11 58.72 -25.11
C LYS A 454 -8.70 59.88 -25.91
N GLN A 455 -8.32 60.05 -27.18
CA GLN A 455 -8.73 61.21 -27.98
C GLN A 455 -10.18 61.11 -28.46
N ILE A 456 -11.05 62.04 -28.06
CA ILE A 456 -12.49 62.02 -28.41
C ILE A 456 -12.90 63.20 -29.32
N VAL A 457 -11.90 63.92 -29.85
CA VAL A 457 -12.15 65.16 -30.61
C VAL A 457 -12.83 64.87 -31.95
N ASP A 458 -12.49 63.77 -32.62
CA ASP A 458 -12.99 63.42 -33.96
C ASP A 458 -13.43 61.94 -34.02
N ILE A 459 -13.66 61.41 -35.23
CA ILE A 459 -13.96 59.99 -35.52
C ILE A 459 -12.87 59.07 -34.90
N PRO A 460 -13.22 57.84 -34.46
CA PRO A 460 -12.27 56.90 -33.89
C PRO A 460 -11.00 56.72 -34.72
N ASN A 461 -9.84 56.88 -34.08
CA ASN A 461 -8.55 56.65 -34.72
C ASN A 461 -8.20 55.16 -34.79
N THR A 462 -7.11 54.81 -35.48
CA THR A 462 -6.69 53.41 -35.67
C THR A 462 -6.45 52.66 -34.35
N ALA A 463 -5.98 53.35 -33.30
CA ALA A 463 -5.76 52.73 -31.99
C ALA A 463 -7.09 52.43 -31.27
N GLN A 464 -8.06 53.33 -31.36
CA GLN A 464 -9.40 53.15 -30.81
C GLN A 464 -10.17 52.07 -31.56
N ILE A 465 -10.14 52.07 -32.89
CA ILE A 465 -10.74 51.01 -33.72
C ILE A 465 -10.15 49.65 -33.32
N GLN A 466 -8.82 49.56 -33.18
CA GLN A 466 -8.17 48.32 -32.74
C GLN A 466 -8.64 47.89 -31.34
N ASN A 467 -8.67 48.80 -30.37
CA ASN A 467 -9.15 48.48 -29.02
C ASN A 467 -10.63 48.04 -29.00
N THR A 468 -11.49 48.69 -29.80
CA THR A 468 -12.89 48.30 -29.96
C THR A 468 -13.02 46.91 -30.58
N THR A 469 -12.24 46.60 -31.62
CA THR A 469 -12.24 45.25 -32.20
C THR A 469 -11.80 44.18 -31.20
N ILE A 470 -10.76 44.45 -30.40
CA ILE A 470 -10.30 43.55 -29.33
C ILE A 470 -11.38 43.38 -28.25
N ALA A 471 -12.02 44.46 -27.81
CA ALA A 471 -13.09 44.40 -26.82
C ALA A 471 -14.28 43.58 -27.31
N ASN A 472 -14.71 43.79 -28.57
CA ASN A 472 -15.79 43.02 -29.19
C ASN A 472 -15.44 41.54 -29.30
N LEU A 473 -14.18 41.23 -29.62
CA LEU A 473 -13.69 39.87 -29.70
C LEU A 473 -13.72 39.16 -28.34
N ILE A 474 -13.38 39.86 -27.25
CA ILE A 474 -13.46 39.32 -25.89
C ILE A 474 -14.92 39.06 -25.50
N SER A 475 -15.83 39.97 -25.82
CA SER A 475 -17.26 39.78 -25.57
C SER A 475 -17.84 38.62 -26.38
N TYR A 476 -17.43 38.49 -27.64
CA TYR A 476 -17.78 37.35 -28.50
C TYR A 476 -17.28 36.03 -27.91
N HIS A 477 -16.04 35.99 -27.43
CA HIS A 477 -15.50 34.82 -26.73
C HIS A 477 -16.34 34.45 -25.50
N ALA A 478 -16.72 35.43 -24.67
CA ALA A 478 -17.55 35.18 -23.49
C ALA A 478 -18.92 34.60 -23.85
N GLU A 479 -19.57 35.11 -24.89
CA GLU A 479 -20.84 34.58 -25.39
C GLU A 479 -20.68 33.18 -25.99
N ALA A 480 -19.59 32.93 -26.73
CA ALA A 480 -19.29 31.61 -27.28
C ALA A 480 -19.05 30.55 -26.18
N VAL A 481 -18.36 30.91 -25.09
CA VAL A 481 -18.20 30.04 -23.92
C VAL A 481 -19.54 29.81 -23.22
N GLY A 482 -20.39 30.84 -23.08
CA GLY A 482 -21.74 30.69 -22.54
C GLY A 482 -22.58 29.69 -23.33
N ARG A 483 -22.61 29.83 -24.67
CA ARG A 483 -23.28 28.88 -25.57
C ARG A 483 -22.69 27.48 -25.48
N LEU A 484 -21.37 27.34 -25.33
CA LEU A 484 -20.72 26.04 -25.14
C LEU A 484 -21.21 25.34 -23.87
N VAL A 485 -21.36 26.06 -22.76
CA VAL A 485 -21.87 25.50 -21.49
C VAL A 485 -23.31 25.02 -21.65
N GLU A 486 -24.15 25.77 -22.35
CA GLU A 486 -25.54 25.38 -22.64
C GLU A 486 -25.59 24.14 -23.55
N ASN A 487 -24.76 24.10 -24.59
CA ASN A 487 -24.71 23.00 -25.57
C ASN A 487 -24.20 21.68 -24.97
N LEU A 488 -23.37 21.71 -23.93
CA LEU A 488 -22.90 20.51 -23.21
C LEU A 488 -23.97 19.88 -22.31
N GLY A 489 -25.13 20.52 -22.15
CA GLY A 489 -26.29 19.99 -21.46
C GLY A 489 -26.40 20.37 -19.97
N PRO A 490 -27.57 20.10 -19.35
CA PRO A 490 -27.89 20.60 -18.00
C PRO A 490 -27.01 19.99 -16.90
N THR A 491 -26.52 18.77 -17.10
CA THR A 491 -25.62 18.07 -16.18
C THR A 491 -24.29 18.79 -16.05
N TYR A 492 -23.73 19.30 -17.15
CA TYR A 492 -22.51 20.11 -17.11
C TYR A 492 -22.81 21.53 -16.63
N ALA A 493 -23.90 22.15 -17.10
CA ALA A 493 -24.25 23.52 -16.74
C ALA A 493 -24.38 23.74 -15.22
N SER A 494 -24.90 22.75 -14.50
CA SER A 494 -25.04 22.77 -13.03
C SER A 494 -23.77 22.37 -12.25
N SER A 495 -22.74 21.87 -12.93
CA SER A 495 -21.49 21.40 -12.31
C SER A 495 -20.63 22.52 -11.73
N GLY A 496 -19.79 22.18 -10.75
CA GLY A 496 -18.78 23.11 -10.23
C GLY A 496 -17.75 23.54 -11.29
N SER A 497 -17.45 22.67 -12.27
CA SER A 497 -16.53 22.96 -13.37
C SER A 497 -17.08 24.07 -14.28
N SER A 498 -18.37 24.01 -14.64
CA SER A 498 -19.06 25.06 -15.42
C SER A 498 -19.01 26.42 -14.72
N LYS A 499 -19.30 26.48 -13.42
CA LYS A 499 -19.23 27.72 -12.64
C LYS A 499 -17.84 28.34 -12.67
N ARG A 500 -16.79 27.54 -12.45
CA ARG A 500 -15.40 28.01 -12.51
C ARG A 500 -15.00 28.52 -13.90
N LEU A 501 -15.50 27.89 -14.97
CA LEU A 501 -15.28 28.35 -16.34
C LEU A 501 -15.95 29.71 -16.60
N LEU A 502 -17.19 29.91 -16.12
CA LEU A 502 -17.91 31.17 -16.27
C LEU A 502 -17.30 32.30 -15.42
N GLU A 503 -16.91 32.01 -14.17
CA GLU A 503 -16.19 32.97 -13.31
C GLU A 503 -14.87 33.42 -13.95
N ASN A 504 -14.19 32.53 -14.68
CA ASN A 504 -12.95 32.88 -15.36
C ASN A 504 -13.15 33.93 -16.47
N LEU A 505 -14.34 34.01 -17.10
CA LEU A 505 -14.65 35.02 -18.12
C LEU A 505 -14.58 36.45 -17.58
N GLN A 506 -14.71 36.64 -16.26
CA GLN A 506 -14.59 37.95 -15.64
C GLN A 506 -13.21 38.58 -15.85
N VAL A 507 -12.16 37.78 -16.02
CA VAL A 507 -10.81 38.28 -16.37
C VAL A 507 -10.83 39.00 -17.72
N GLY A 508 -11.49 38.41 -18.72
CA GLY A 508 -11.68 39.06 -20.02
C GLY A 508 -12.55 40.31 -19.93
N GLN A 509 -13.65 40.25 -19.15
CA GLN A 509 -14.52 41.42 -18.95
C GLN A 509 -13.78 42.61 -18.32
N ASN A 510 -12.83 42.37 -17.42
CA ASN A 510 -12.01 43.45 -16.84
C ASN A 510 -11.15 44.17 -17.89
N LEU A 511 -10.67 43.47 -18.92
CA LEU A 511 -9.94 44.09 -20.04
C LEU A 511 -10.86 44.99 -20.88
N VAL A 512 -12.08 44.52 -21.16
CA VAL A 512 -13.11 45.32 -21.86
C VAL A 512 -13.43 46.59 -21.06
N LEU A 513 -13.61 46.45 -19.74
CA LEU A 513 -13.87 47.58 -18.85
C LEU A 513 -12.68 48.55 -18.83
N ALA A 514 -11.44 48.07 -18.79
CA ALA A 514 -10.25 48.92 -18.84
C ALA A 514 -10.18 49.74 -20.15
N VAL A 515 -10.55 49.16 -21.29
CA VAL A 515 -10.63 49.88 -22.58
C VAL A 515 -11.75 50.92 -22.55
N LEU A 516 -12.95 50.55 -22.11
CA LEU A 516 -14.09 51.46 -22.03
C LEU A 516 -13.81 52.62 -21.07
N GLN A 517 -13.19 52.36 -19.92
CA GLN A 517 -12.88 53.38 -18.92
C GLN A 517 -11.98 54.49 -19.47
N GLN A 518 -11.01 54.18 -20.35
CA GLN A 518 -10.19 55.22 -20.99
C GLN A 518 -11.02 56.22 -21.80
N ILE A 519 -12.05 55.72 -22.50
CA ILE A 519 -12.97 56.54 -23.28
C ILE A 519 -13.89 57.29 -22.32
N PHE A 520 -14.53 56.61 -21.37
CA PHE A 520 -15.46 57.23 -20.42
C PHE A 520 -14.82 58.31 -19.55
N ASP A 521 -13.59 58.13 -19.06
CA ASP A 521 -12.86 59.15 -18.30
C ASP A 521 -12.60 60.41 -19.15
N SER A 522 -12.29 60.20 -20.43
CA SER A 522 -12.02 61.29 -21.36
C SER A 522 -13.32 62.01 -21.77
N ILE A 523 -14.45 61.27 -21.89
CA ILE A 523 -15.79 61.85 -22.05
C ILE A 523 -16.14 62.69 -20.82
N ALA A 524 -15.96 62.14 -19.62
CA ALA A 524 -16.26 62.83 -18.37
C ALA A 524 -15.47 64.12 -18.20
N SER A 525 -14.19 64.13 -18.59
CA SER A 525 -13.36 65.34 -18.61
C SER A 525 -13.90 66.39 -19.58
N ALA A 526 -14.25 65.99 -20.82
CA ALA A 526 -14.80 66.91 -21.80
C ALA A 526 -16.17 67.47 -21.37
N VAL A 527 -17.03 66.63 -20.79
CA VAL A 527 -18.30 67.06 -20.19
C VAL A 527 -18.05 68.07 -19.07
N HIS A 528 -17.04 67.86 -18.23
CA HIS A 528 -16.69 68.79 -17.17
C HIS A 528 -16.27 70.16 -17.73
N ASP A 529 -15.42 70.18 -18.76
CA ASP A 529 -14.96 71.40 -19.41
C ASP A 529 -16.12 72.17 -20.07
N ILE A 530 -17.02 71.48 -20.77
CA ILE A 530 -18.23 72.06 -21.35
C ILE A 530 -19.13 72.62 -20.24
N MET A 531 -19.32 71.90 -19.13
CA MET A 531 -20.14 72.34 -18.00
C MET A 531 -19.58 73.57 -17.29
N ILE A 532 -18.25 73.74 -17.21
CA ILE A 532 -17.62 74.95 -16.65
C ILE A 532 -17.91 76.18 -17.51
N SER A 533 -18.05 76.03 -18.83
CA SER A 533 -18.33 77.15 -19.73
C SER A 533 -19.64 77.90 -19.39
N MET A 534 -20.56 77.25 -18.67
CA MET A 534 -21.77 77.85 -18.09
C MET A 534 -21.46 79.12 -17.26
N HIS A 535 -20.36 79.14 -16.51
CA HIS A 535 -19.97 80.31 -15.69
C HIS A 535 -19.48 81.50 -16.51
N ARG A 536 -19.14 81.28 -17.78
CA ARG A 536 -18.65 82.31 -18.71
C ARG A 536 -19.72 82.78 -19.68
N GLU A 537 -20.95 82.26 -19.61
CA GLU A 537 -22.02 82.60 -20.54
C GLU A 537 -22.71 83.92 -20.18
N PRO A 538 -22.49 85.01 -20.96
CA PRO A 538 -23.08 86.31 -20.66
C PRO A 538 -24.59 86.35 -20.91
N ALA A 539 -25.11 85.42 -21.71
CA ALA A 539 -26.50 85.37 -22.14
C ALA A 539 -27.47 84.79 -21.09
N LEU A 540 -26.97 84.18 -20.01
CA LEU A 540 -27.80 83.56 -18.96
C LEU A 540 -28.78 84.55 -18.32
N ASN A 541 -28.36 85.81 -18.08
CA ASN A 541 -29.20 86.83 -17.43
C ASN A 541 -29.79 87.87 -18.40
N VAL A 542 -29.35 87.91 -19.66
CA VAL A 542 -29.60 89.04 -20.58
C VAL A 542 -30.57 88.69 -21.72
N SER A 543 -30.60 87.44 -22.19
CA SER A 543 -31.41 87.08 -23.36
C SER A 543 -32.82 86.64 -22.99
N THR A 544 -33.82 87.24 -23.65
CA THR A 544 -35.26 86.95 -23.50
C THR A 544 -35.76 85.81 -24.39
N SER A 545 -34.87 85.18 -25.17
CA SER A 545 -35.22 84.06 -26.03
C SER A 545 -35.45 82.78 -25.22
N SER A 546 -36.48 82.01 -25.58
CA SER A 546 -36.77 80.66 -25.06
C SER A 546 -35.81 79.59 -25.58
N SER A 547 -34.64 79.99 -26.10
CA SER A 547 -33.63 79.12 -26.66
C SER A 547 -32.73 78.54 -25.57
N VAL A 548 -32.28 77.31 -25.79
CA VAL A 548 -31.31 76.59 -24.96
C VAL A 548 -30.00 77.37 -24.85
N SER A 549 -29.33 77.26 -23.71
CA SER A 549 -28.02 77.84 -23.48
C SER A 549 -26.95 77.20 -24.37
N LEU A 550 -25.91 77.97 -24.75
CA LEU A 550 -24.93 77.51 -25.74
C LEU A 550 -24.12 76.30 -25.24
N TYR A 551 -23.75 76.28 -23.95
CA TYR A 551 -23.04 75.14 -23.35
C TYR A 551 -23.88 73.85 -23.38
N MET A 552 -25.22 73.97 -23.22
CA MET A 552 -26.11 72.82 -23.20
C MET A 552 -26.33 72.28 -24.63
N LYS A 553 -26.36 73.17 -25.62
CA LYS A 553 -26.35 72.77 -27.04
C LYS A 553 -25.02 72.09 -27.42
N GLU A 554 -23.89 72.64 -26.98
CA GLU A 554 -22.57 72.04 -27.19
C GLU A 554 -22.46 70.66 -26.52
N LEU A 555 -22.97 70.52 -25.29
CA LEU A 555 -23.04 69.23 -24.59
C LEU A 555 -23.86 68.21 -25.38
N GLN A 556 -25.04 68.61 -25.88
CA GLN A 556 -25.91 67.73 -26.67
C GLN A 556 -25.21 67.23 -27.92
N GLU A 557 -24.63 68.15 -28.70
CA GLU A 557 -23.92 67.82 -29.94
C GLU A 557 -22.68 66.95 -29.66
N PHE A 558 -21.95 67.25 -28.59
CA PHE A 558 -20.80 66.47 -28.14
C PHE A 558 -21.20 65.04 -27.74
N LEU A 559 -22.13 64.87 -26.79
CA LEU A 559 -22.52 63.55 -26.30
C LEU A 559 -23.17 62.71 -27.41
N THR A 560 -24.04 63.28 -28.24
CA THR A 560 -24.67 62.54 -29.35
C THR A 560 -23.63 62.03 -30.34
N ARG A 561 -22.65 62.88 -30.71
CA ARG A 561 -21.58 62.51 -31.64
C ARG A 561 -20.67 61.43 -31.05
N VAL A 562 -20.22 61.62 -29.81
CA VAL A 562 -19.26 60.74 -29.16
C VAL A 562 -19.89 59.39 -28.86
N TRP A 563 -21.14 59.38 -28.38
CA TRP A 563 -21.86 58.15 -28.13
C TRP A 563 -22.02 57.33 -29.42
N GLY A 564 -22.46 57.98 -30.51
CA GLY A 564 -22.62 57.34 -31.81
C GLY A 564 -21.32 56.85 -32.44
N ALA A 565 -20.23 57.60 -32.32
CA ALA A 565 -18.97 57.28 -32.99
C ALA A 565 -18.06 56.35 -32.16
N HIS A 566 -17.98 56.53 -30.84
CA HIS A 566 -17.00 55.85 -29.98
C HIS A 566 -17.61 54.78 -29.08
N ILE A 567 -18.90 54.85 -28.72
CA ILE A 567 -19.52 53.91 -27.76
C ILE A 567 -20.40 52.86 -28.45
N VAL A 568 -21.25 53.26 -29.41
CA VAL A 568 -22.13 52.35 -30.16
C VAL A 568 -21.41 51.18 -30.85
N PRO A 569 -20.16 51.32 -31.35
CA PRO A 569 -19.43 50.20 -31.96
C PRO A 569 -19.09 49.02 -31.03
N PHE A 570 -19.23 49.19 -29.70
CA PHE A 570 -18.97 48.12 -28.74
C PHE A 570 -20.16 47.13 -28.66
N ALA A 571 -19.87 45.83 -28.67
CA ALA A 571 -20.88 44.77 -28.68
C ALA A 571 -21.49 44.51 -27.29
N ASP A 572 -20.73 44.76 -26.21
CA ASP A 572 -21.18 44.53 -24.83
C ASP A 572 -22.11 45.64 -24.33
N LYS A 573 -23.38 45.51 -24.70
CA LYS A 573 -24.43 46.47 -24.32
C LYS A 573 -24.65 46.56 -22.81
N GLU A 574 -24.45 45.47 -22.06
CA GLU A 574 -24.69 45.48 -20.61
C GLU A 574 -23.65 46.34 -19.89
N THR A 575 -22.38 46.18 -20.24
CA THR A 575 -21.29 46.98 -19.67
C THR A 575 -21.37 48.44 -20.11
N ILE A 576 -21.72 48.70 -21.38
CA ILE A 576 -21.97 50.07 -21.89
C ILE A 576 -23.08 50.75 -21.09
N MET A 577 -24.21 50.08 -20.84
CA MET A 577 -25.32 50.65 -20.07
C MET A 577 -24.93 50.96 -18.62
N LYS A 578 -24.09 50.12 -18.00
CA LYS A 578 -23.56 50.38 -16.65
C LYS A 578 -22.68 51.63 -16.63
N CYS A 579 -21.70 51.72 -17.54
CA CYS A 579 -20.80 52.87 -17.64
C CYS A 579 -21.55 54.15 -18.07
N GLY A 580 -22.54 54.03 -18.96
CA GLY A 580 -23.43 55.11 -19.39
C GLY A 580 -24.25 55.68 -18.23
N ARG A 581 -24.80 54.82 -17.38
CA ARG A 581 -25.51 55.25 -16.17
C ARG A 581 -24.60 56.00 -15.20
N GLU A 582 -23.37 55.53 -15.03
CA GLU A 582 -22.38 56.21 -14.18
C GLU A 582 -22.01 57.59 -14.74
N LEU A 583 -21.77 57.68 -16.05
CA LEU A 583 -21.55 58.94 -16.75
C LEU A 583 -22.75 59.89 -16.59
N ALA A 584 -23.97 59.40 -16.78
CA ALA A 584 -25.19 60.19 -16.63
C ALA A 584 -25.36 60.71 -15.19
N SER A 585 -25.12 59.87 -14.19
CA SER A 585 -25.10 60.29 -12.78
C SER A 585 -24.08 61.39 -12.54
N ARG A 586 -22.88 61.25 -13.12
CA ARG A 586 -21.83 62.25 -13.01
C ARG A 586 -22.18 63.57 -13.71
N CYS A 587 -22.83 63.52 -14.87
CA CYS A 587 -23.34 64.69 -15.57
C CYS A 587 -24.35 65.46 -14.70
N ILE A 588 -25.29 64.75 -14.04
CA ILE A 588 -26.30 65.36 -13.16
C ILE A 588 -25.62 66.01 -11.95
N GLU A 589 -24.69 65.32 -11.29
CA GLU A 589 -23.94 65.88 -10.15
C GLU A 589 -23.18 67.15 -10.54
N LEU A 590 -22.45 67.10 -11.67
CA LEU A 590 -21.69 68.24 -12.16
C LEU A 590 -22.60 69.40 -12.53
N PHE A 591 -23.74 69.14 -13.16
CA PHE A 591 -24.72 70.16 -13.50
C PHE A 591 -25.27 70.84 -12.24
N ILE A 592 -25.78 70.05 -11.27
CA ILE A 592 -26.33 70.59 -10.01
C ILE A 592 -25.27 71.39 -9.25
N ARG A 593 -24.03 70.87 -9.15
CA ARG A 593 -22.94 71.55 -8.47
C ARG A 593 -22.59 72.89 -9.12
N ASN A 594 -22.53 72.93 -10.46
CA ASN A 594 -22.24 74.17 -11.17
C ASN A 594 -23.40 75.18 -11.04
N VAL A 595 -24.65 74.72 -11.15
CA VAL A 595 -25.84 75.55 -10.96
C VAL A 595 -25.89 76.17 -9.56
N ALA A 596 -25.52 75.42 -8.52
CA ALA A 596 -25.49 75.90 -7.14
C ALA A 596 -24.45 77.01 -6.90
N ILE A 597 -23.42 77.13 -7.74
CA ILE A 597 -22.30 78.08 -7.61
C ILE A 597 -22.45 79.26 -8.60
N LEU A 598 -23.53 79.30 -9.40
CA LEU A 598 -23.77 80.39 -10.34
C LEU A 598 -23.95 81.74 -9.64
N ARG A 599 -23.55 82.81 -10.35
CA ARG A 599 -23.81 84.20 -9.95
C ARG A 599 -25.32 84.45 -9.79
N PRO A 600 -25.75 85.47 -9.01
CA PRO A 600 -27.17 85.75 -8.80
C PRO A 600 -27.97 85.79 -10.11
N LEU A 601 -29.00 84.96 -10.19
CA LEU A 601 -29.81 84.77 -11.40
C LEU A 601 -31.04 85.67 -11.39
N SER A 602 -31.28 86.34 -12.51
CA SER A 602 -32.55 87.02 -12.78
C SER A 602 -33.67 86.00 -12.99
N GLN A 603 -34.94 86.44 -12.98
CA GLN A 603 -36.07 85.55 -13.29
C GLN A 603 -35.96 84.90 -14.68
N ILE A 604 -35.33 85.61 -15.61
CA ILE A 604 -35.04 85.13 -16.97
C ILE A 604 -33.99 84.01 -16.93
N GLY A 605 -32.91 84.16 -16.15
CA GLY A 605 -31.89 83.13 -15.99
C GLY A 605 -32.40 81.85 -15.32
N ARG A 606 -33.29 81.97 -14.33
CA ARG A 606 -33.94 80.79 -13.72
C ARG A 606 -34.82 80.03 -14.72
N ASN A 607 -35.54 80.75 -15.58
CA ASN A 607 -36.33 80.14 -16.64
C ASN A 607 -35.47 79.42 -17.68
N LYS A 608 -34.27 79.93 -17.99
CA LYS A 608 -33.31 79.25 -18.87
C LYS A 608 -32.74 77.98 -18.27
N ILE A 609 -32.31 78.00 -17.01
CA ILE A 609 -31.83 76.79 -16.33
C ILE A 609 -32.92 75.72 -16.31
N ARG A 610 -34.19 76.09 -16.10
CA ARG A 610 -35.32 75.15 -16.19
C ARG A 610 -35.42 74.49 -17.57
N ILE A 611 -35.20 75.24 -18.65
CA ILE A 611 -35.17 74.71 -20.02
C ILE A 611 -33.93 73.81 -20.19
N ASP A 612 -32.76 74.25 -19.74
CA ASP A 612 -31.53 73.46 -19.80
C ASP A 612 -31.65 72.13 -19.03
N CYS A 613 -32.37 72.08 -17.90
CA CYS A 613 -32.68 70.83 -17.19
C CYS A 613 -33.48 69.85 -18.05
N GLN A 614 -34.48 70.33 -18.79
CA GLN A 614 -35.29 69.49 -19.69
C GLN A 614 -34.46 68.94 -20.85
N TYR A 615 -33.52 69.76 -21.36
CA TYR A 615 -32.59 69.33 -22.40
C TYR A 615 -31.58 68.33 -21.86
N LEU A 616 -31.03 68.54 -20.66
CA LEU A 616 -30.15 67.58 -20.00
C LEU A 616 -30.84 66.23 -19.81
N GLU A 617 -32.09 66.21 -19.33
CA GLU A 617 -32.88 64.98 -19.22
C GLU A 617 -33.03 64.27 -20.58
N THR A 618 -33.36 65.01 -21.63
CA THR A 618 -33.51 64.46 -22.99
C THR A 618 -32.19 63.86 -23.51
N ILE A 619 -31.07 64.52 -23.26
CA ILE A 619 -29.73 64.04 -23.66
C ILE A 619 -29.36 62.76 -22.92
N LEU A 620 -29.58 62.73 -21.59
CA LEU A 620 -29.24 61.60 -20.74
C LEU A 620 -30.12 60.37 -20.94
N VAL A 621 -31.34 60.54 -21.48
CA VAL A 621 -32.20 59.42 -21.90
C VAL A 621 -31.74 58.83 -23.25
N GLY A 622 -31.03 59.62 -24.06
CA GLY A 622 -30.54 59.21 -25.38
C GLY A 622 -29.20 58.47 -25.37
N ILE A 623 -28.49 58.46 -24.24
CA ILE A 623 -27.25 57.72 -23.98
C ILE A 623 -27.52 56.64 -22.94
#